data_AF-A0A9J6D6I2-F1
#
_entry.id   AF-A0A9J6D6I2-F1
#
_cell.length_a   1.000
_cell.length_b   1.000
_cell.length_c   1.000
_cell.angle_alpha   90.00
_cell.angle_beta   90.00
_cell.angle_gamma   90.00
#
_symmetry.space_group_name_H-M   'P 1'
#
loop_
_entity.id
_entity.type
_entity.pdbx_description
1 polymer ?
#
loop_
_entity_poly.entity_id
_entity_poly.type
_entity_poly.pdbx_seq_one_letter_code
_entity_poly.pdbx_strand_id
1 'polypeptide(L)'
;MFRNFPVAVAMFDTDNDGDLDCLTTVRSNFDEEGHKATYTWLLPGVNGHERRNVTFDLREGPSPDKTVFTPEDGDGSEQIANFIYSDNEHCTVLEIPYKNVQECILWMNPKDLKAVPQHCLDYYEDNCDMQNPAYDEESCGPLISNL
;
A
#
# COMPACT_ATOMS: atom_id res chain seq x y z
N MET A 1 1.33 -12.93 -2.65
CA MET A 1 1.09 -11.47 -2.63
C MET A 1 1.44 -10.75 -3.94
N PHE A 2 2.70 -10.54 -4.34
CA PHE A 2 3.03 -9.71 -5.54
C PHE A 2 2.24 -10.09 -6.80
N ARG A 3 2.05 -11.39 -7.05
CA ARG A 3 1.24 -11.91 -8.17
C ARG A 3 -0.20 -11.39 -8.16
N ASN A 4 -0.82 -11.32 -6.98
CA ASN A 4 -2.27 -11.21 -6.81
C ASN A 4 -2.75 -9.77 -6.66
N PHE A 5 -1.86 -8.84 -6.32
CA PHE A 5 -2.16 -7.43 -6.15
C PHE A 5 -1.37 -6.59 -7.17
N PRO A 6 -1.72 -6.64 -8.47
CA PRO A 6 -1.15 -5.74 -9.47
C PRO A 6 -1.64 -4.31 -9.29
N VAL A 7 -2.80 -4.11 -8.65
CA VAL A 7 -3.33 -2.82 -8.23
C VAL A 7 -3.91 -2.98 -6.83
N ALA A 8 -3.66 -2.01 -5.96
CA ALA A 8 -4.28 -1.91 -4.64
C ALA A 8 -4.55 -0.44 -4.30
N VAL A 9 -5.50 -0.19 -3.41
CA VAL A 9 -5.82 1.14 -2.89
C VAL A 9 -5.65 1.11 -1.37
N ALA A 10 -5.05 2.17 -0.80
CA ALA A 10 -4.95 2.31 0.65
C ALA A 10 -6.34 2.62 1.21
N MET A 11 -6.87 1.71 2.03
CA MET A 11 -8.14 1.91 2.73
C MET A 11 -7.94 2.62 4.07
N PHE A 12 -6.83 2.32 4.76
CA PHE A 12 -6.41 2.95 6.01
C PHE A 12 -4.89 3.08 6.02
N ASP A 13 -4.40 4.12 6.69
CA ASP A 13 -3.00 4.38 7.02
C ASP A 13 -2.86 4.93 8.46
N THR A 14 -1.62 5.07 8.95
CA THR A 14 -1.35 5.40 10.36
C THR A 14 -0.55 6.68 10.53
N ASP A 15 -1.22 7.82 10.61
CA ASP A 15 -0.71 9.06 11.24
C ASP A 15 -1.71 10.22 11.14
N ASN A 16 -2.73 10.08 10.29
CA ASN A 16 -3.77 11.07 10.02
C ASN A 16 -3.20 12.40 9.49
N ASP A 17 -2.06 12.36 8.79
CA ASP A 17 -1.52 13.51 8.07
C ASP A 17 -2.20 13.72 6.70
N GLY A 18 -2.92 12.69 6.21
CA GLY A 18 -3.75 12.67 5.00
C GLY A 18 -2.95 12.60 3.71
N ASP A 19 -1.65 12.33 3.77
CA ASP A 19 -0.79 12.36 2.59
C ASP A 19 -0.91 11.11 1.71
N LEU A 20 -1.37 9.98 2.27
CA LEU A 20 -1.72 8.76 1.53
C LEU A 20 -3.23 8.68 1.20
N ASP A 21 -3.99 9.75 1.42
CA ASP A 21 -5.40 9.79 1.05
C ASP A 21 -5.57 9.53 -0.45
N CYS A 22 -6.50 8.61 -0.76
CA CYS A 22 -6.76 8.12 -2.10
C CYS A 22 -5.54 7.48 -2.80
N LEU A 23 -4.52 7.03 -2.05
CA LEU A 23 -3.34 6.37 -2.60
C LEU A 23 -3.75 5.12 -3.39
N THR A 24 -3.28 5.05 -4.63
CA THR A 24 -3.31 3.82 -5.43
C THR A 24 -1.89 3.29 -5.64
N THR A 25 -1.69 2.01 -5.36
CA THR A 25 -0.48 1.26 -5.66
C THR A 25 -0.67 0.48 -6.96
N VAL A 26 0.20 0.68 -7.95
CA VAL A 26 0.17 -0.03 -9.25
C VAL A 26 1.49 -0.74 -9.49
N ARG A 27 1.44 -2.03 -9.82
CA ARG A 27 2.62 -2.83 -10.15
C ARG A 27 3.04 -2.57 -11.59
N SER A 28 4.20 -1.93 -11.77
CA SER A 28 4.75 -1.58 -13.09
C SER A 28 5.60 -2.72 -13.68
N ASN A 29 6.23 -3.54 -12.84
CA ASN A 29 7.03 -4.69 -13.26
C ASN A 29 6.88 -5.87 -12.29
N PHE A 30 7.01 -7.10 -12.82
CA PHE A 30 6.93 -8.32 -12.02
C PHE A 30 7.84 -9.41 -12.58
N ASP A 31 8.83 -9.80 -11.78
CA ASP A 31 9.72 -10.92 -12.04
C ASP A 31 9.33 -12.07 -11.11
N GLU A 32 8.58 -13.02 -11.66
CA GLU A 32 8.10 -14.18 -10.92
C GLU A 32 9.25 -15.10 -10.50
N GLU A 33 10.26 -15.30 -11.33
CA GLU A 33 11.36 -16.22 -11.01
C GLU A 33 12.33 -15.61 -10.00
N GLY A 34 12.56 -14.30 -10.09
CA GLY A 34 13.39 -13.54 -9.17
C GLY A 34 12.71 -13.13 -7.86
N HIS A 35 11.40 -13.39 -7.70
CA HIS A 35 10.57 -12.93 -6.59
C HIS A 35 10.64 -11.41 -6.36
N LYS A 36 10.52 -10.64 -7.45
CA LYS A 36 10.60 -9.16 -7.41
C LYS A 36 9.39 -8.51 -8.05
N ALA A 37 9.03 -7.34 -7.55
CA ALA A 37 8.02 -6.49 -8.15
C ALA A 37 8.41 -5.02 -8.00
N THR A 38 8.17 -4.24 -9.04
CA THR A 38 8.27 -2.78 -8.98
C THR A 38 6.86 -2.23 -8.87
N TYR A 39 6.65 -1.34 -7.91
CA TYR A 39 5.37 -0.68 -7.67
C TYR A 39 5.54 0.82 -7.74
N THR A 40 4.50 1.49 -8.23
CA THR A 40 4.37 2.95 -8.20
C THR A 40 3.14 3.31 -7.37
N TRP A 41 3.36 4.08 -6.32
CA TRP A 41 2.32 4.82 -5.63
C TRP A 41 1.91 6.03 -6.45
N LEU A 42 0.63 6.14 -6.73
CA LEU A 42 -0.02 7.27 -7.36
C LEU A 42 -0.70 8.07 -6.26
N LEU A 43 -0.05 9.14 -5.81
CA LEU A 43 -0.57 10.03 -4.77
C LEU A 43 -1.25 11.22 -5.47
N PRO A 44 -2.58 11.33 -5.41
CA PRO A 44 -3.30 12.35 -6.18
C PRO A 44 -3.10 13.78 -5.66
N GLY A 45 -2.59 13.95 -4.43
CA GLY A 45 -2.38 15.26 -3.81
C GLY A 45 -3.69 15.90 -3.37
N VAL A 46 -4.51 15.16 -2.62
CA VAL A 46 -5.74 15.70 -2.01
C VAL A 46 -5.42 16.38 -0.68
N ASN A 47 -6.40 17.08 -0.10
CA ASN A 47 -6.27 17.68 1.24
C ASN A 47 -5.10 18.67 1.43
N GLY A 48 -4.64 19.31 0.35
CA GLY A 48 -3.57 20.30 0.36
C GLY A 48 -2.17 19.71 0.13
N HIS A 49 -2.07 18.40 -0.11
CA HIS A 49 -0.82 17.72 -0.46
C HIS A 49 -0.49 17.85 -1.95
N GLU A 50 0.78 17.68 -2.30
CA GLU A 50 1.23 17.75 -3.69
C GLU A 50 0.99 16.41 -4.39
N ARG A 51 0.50 16.46 -5.64
CA ARG A 51 0.41 15.28 -6.49
C ARG A 51 1.80 14.76 -6.80
N ARG A 52 2.06 13.49 -6.51
CA ARG A 52 3.35 12.87 -6.80
C ARG A 52 3.22 11.37 -7.06
N ASN A 53 4.23 10.82 -7.72
CA ASN A 53 4.40 9.38 -7.81
C ASN A 53 5.62 8.98 -6.99
N VAL A 54 5.55 7.81 -6.35
CA VAL A 54 6.69 7.23 -5.64
C VAL A 54 6.88 5.81 -6.16
N THR A 55 8.01 5.54 -6.80
CA THR A 55 8.32 4.20 -7.30
C THR A 55 9.31 3.49 -6.37
N PHE A 56 9.10 2.21 -6.15
CA PHE A 56 9.95 1.37 -5.33
C PHE A 56 9.94 -0.07 -5.80
N ASP A 57 11.04 -0.75 -5.53
CA ASP A 57 11.18 -2.18 -5.71
C ASP A 57 10.90 -2.92 -4.41
N LEU A 58 10.19 -4.04 -4.54
CA LEU A 58 10.01 -5.03 -3.50
C LEU A 58 10.68 -6.34 -3.94
N ARG A 59 11.44 -6.96 -3.04
CA ARG A 59 12.01 -8.29 -3.23
C ARG A 59 11.94 -9.12 -1.95
N GLU A 60 12.16 -10.42 -2.09
CA GLU A 60 12.27 -11.33 -0.95
C GLU A 60 13.31 -10.81 0.06
N GLY A 61 12.92 -10.81 1.33
CA GLY A 61 13.75 -10.38 2.45
C GLY A 61 14.19 -11.56 3.33
N PRO A 62 14.62 -11.30 4.57
CA PRO A 62 15.23 -12.31 5.44
C PRO A 62 14.23 -13.35 5.99
N SER A 63 12.92 -13.11 5.88
CA SER A 63 11.86 -14.03 6.29
C SER A 63 10.60 -13.81 5.44
N PRO A 64 9.64 -14.76 5.41
CA PRO A 64 8.46 -14.65 4.55
C PRO A 64 7.57 -13.41 4.79
N ASP A 65 7.60 -12.87 6.01
CA ASP A 65 6.90 -11.67 6.45
C ASP A 65 7.73 -10.37 6.26
N LYS A 66 8.97 -10.47 5.78
CA LYS A 66 9.86 -9.33 5.56
C LYS A 66 10.25 -9.24 4.11
N THR A 67 9.98 -8.09 3.50
CA THR A 67 10.45 -7.79 2.14
C THR A 67 11.45 -6.67 2.17
N VAL A 68 12.47 -6.77 1.32
CA VAL A 68 13.36 -5.63 1.09
C VAL A 68 12.64 -4.65 0.19
N PHE A 69 12.57 -3.41 0.66
CA PHE A 69 12.03 -2.24 -0.01
C PHE A 69 13.19 -1.36 -0.46
N THR A 70 13.19 -0.95 -1.72
CA THR A 70 14.20 -0.03 -2.25
C THR A 70 13.49 1.11 -2.98
N PRO A 71 13.52 2.36 -2.47
CA PRO A 71 12.93 3.50 -3.16
C PRO A 71 13.77 3.86 -4.39
N GLU A 72 13.13 4.03 -5.55
CA GLU A 72 13.84 4.44 -6.78
C GLU A 72 14.33 5.88 -6.71
N ASP A 73 13.52 6.78 -6.14
CA ASP A 73 13.82 8.22 -6.04
C ASP A 73 14.70 8.58 -4.82
N GLY A 74 15.21 7.58 -4.09
CA GLY A 74 16.03 7.74 -2.88
C GLY A 74 17.54 7.69 -3.14
N ASP A 75 18.31 7.48 -2.07
CA ASP A 75 19.75 7.19 -2.14
C ASP A 75 20.07 5.73 -2.51
N GLY A 76 19.03 4.94 -2.82
CA GLY A 76 19.11 3.51 -3.09
C GLY A 76 19.30 2.65 -1.84
N SER A 77 19.15 3.22 -0.63
CA SER A 77 19.23 2.44 0.60
C SER A 77 18.10 1.42 0.70
N GLU A 78 18.49 0.16 0.95
CA GLU A 78 17.55 -0.92 1.21
C GLU A 78 16.95 -0.76 2.62
N GLN A 79 15.63 -0.87 2.69
CA GLN A 79 14.85 -0.84 3.91
C GLN A 79 14.00 -2.11 3.99
N ILE A 80 13.30 -2.31 5.12
CA ILE A 80 12.43 -3.47 5.32
C ILE A 80 10.99 -3.01 5.45
N ALA A 81 10.12 -3.57 4.61
CA ALA A 81 8.68 -3.56 4.81
C ALA A 81 8.25 -4.88 5.46
N ASN A 82 7.30 -4.81 6.41
CA ASN A 82 6.78 -5.97 7.13
C ASN A 82 5.38 -6.30 6.60
N PHE A 83 5.18 -7.51 6.07
CA PHE A 83 3.89 -8.02 5.64
C PHE A 83 3.22 -8.77 6.79
N ILE A 84 2.24 -8.12 7.41
CA ILE A 84 1.57 -8.60 8.62
C ILE A 84 0.52 -9.65 8.27
N TYR A 85 -0.32 -9.36 7.29
CA TYR A 85 -1.43 -10.22 6.90
C TYR A 85 -1.75 -10.09 5.42
N SER A 86 -2.17 -11.19 4.79
CA SER A 86 -2.82 -11.16 3.48
C SER A 86 -3.69 -12.40 3.31
N ASP A 87 -4.91 -12.21 2.83
CA ASP A 87 -5.76 -13.31 2.38
C ASP A 87 -5.48 -13.72 0.92
N ASN A 88 -4.53 -13.04 0.27
CA ASN A 88 -4.14 -13.22 -1.12
C ASN A 88 -5.26 -12.98 -2.16
N GLU A 89 -6.38 -12.39 -1.76
CA GLU A 89 -7.53 -12.13 -2.64
C GLU A 89 -8.07 -10.70 -2.52
N HIS A 90 -8.38 -10.26 -1.30
CA HIS A 90 -9.06 -9.01 -1.01
C HIS A 90 -8.11 -7.96 -0.44
N CYS A 91 -7.21 -8.36 0.47
CA CYS A 91 -6.44 -7.38 1.23
C CYS A 91 -5.05 -7.82 1.66
N THR A 92 -4.24 -6.82 2.03
CA THR A 92 -2.94 -6.98 2.66
C THR A 92 -2.75 -5.90 3.72
N VAL A 93 -2.36 -6.29 4.93
CA VAL A 93 -1.89 -5.38 5.99
C VAL A 93 -0.38 -5.43 5.99
N LEU A 94 0.26 -4.27 5.92
CA LEU A 94 1.71 -4.16 5.87
C LEU A 94 2.20 -2.87 6.55
N GLU A 95 3.42 -2.91 7.05
CA GLU A 95 4.21 -1.73 7.40
C GLU A 95 5.20 -1.47 6.28
N ILE A 96 5.21 -0.26 5.72
CA ILE A 96 6.11 0.12 4.64
C ILE A 96 6.90 1.39 5.01
N PRO A 97 8.22 1.44 4.73
CA PRO A 97 9.00 2.64 4.98
C PRO A 97 8.58 3.79 4.07
N TYR A 98 8.24 4.94 4.67
CA TYR A 98 7.89 6.14 3.94
C TYR A 98 8.16 7.38 4.80
N LYS A 99 8.71 8.46 4.21
CA LYS A 99 9.10 9.70 4.92
C LYS A 99 9.91 9.50 6.23
N ASN A 100 10.72 8.43 6.31
CA ASN A 100 11.52 8.02 7.49
C ASN A 100 10.73 7.44 8.67
N VAL A 101 9.47 7.06 8.46
CA VAL A 101 8.64 6.31 9.40
C VAL A 101 8.15 5.01 8.75
N GLN A 102 7.59 4.12 9.55
CA GLN A 102 6.94 2.90 9.06
C GLN A 102 5.44 3.14 9.04
N GLU A 103 4.86 3.17 7.85
CA GLU A 103 3.42 3.39 7.65
C GLU A 103 2.69 2.05 7.66
N CYS A 104 1.73 1.88 8.58
CA CYS A 104 0.89 0.69 8.67
C CYS A 104 -0.34 0.89 7.80
N ILE A 105 -0.42 0.18 6.68
CA ILE A 105 -1.42 0.40 5.64
C ILE A 105 -2.28 -0.86 5.44
N LEU A 106 -3.60 -0.67 5.31
CA LEU A 106 -4.49 -1.67 4.75
C LEU A 106 -4.62 -1.44 3.24
N TRP A 107 -3.97 -2.27 2.44
CA TRP A 107 -4.16 -2.31 0.99
C TRP A 107 -5.33 -3.20 0.61
N MET A 108 -6.24 -2.66 -0.19
CA MET A 108 -7.44 -3.34 -0.68
C MET A 108 -7.37 -3.55 -2.18
N ASN A 109 -7.90 -4.68 -2.65
CA ASN A 109 -8.24 -4.89 -4.05
C ASN A 109 -9.34 -3.88 -4.46
N PRO A 110 -9.18 -3.12 -5.57
CA PRO A 110 -10.16 -2.10 -5.96
C PRO A 110 -11.60 -2.60 -6.08
N LYS A 111 -11.80 -3.87 -6.43
CA LYS A 111 -13.14 -4.48 -6.56
C LYS A 111 -13.90 -4.57 -5.23
N ASP A 112 -13.19 -4.54 -4.10
CA ASP A 112 -13.72 -4.82 -2.76
C ASP A 112 -13.88 -3.54 -1.90
N LEU A 113 -13.54 -2.35 -2.43
CA LEU A 113 -13.56 -1.09 -1.67
C LEU A 113 -14.93 -0.72 -1.08
N LYS A 114 -16.03 -1.15 -1.71
CA LYS A 114 -17.40 -0.88 -1.26
C LYS A 114 -17.91 -1.85 -0.20
N ALA A 115 -17.21 -2.97 -0.02
CA ALA A 115 -17.63 -4.06 0.86
C ALA A 115 -16.38 -4.72 1.45
N VAL A 116 -15.64 -3.97 2.26
CA VAL A 116 -14.41 -4.45 2.89
C VAL A 116 -14.73 -5.67 3.76
N PRO A 117 -14.07 -6.82 3.55
CA PRO A 117 -14.25 -7.98 4.40
C PRO A 117 -13.87 -7.67 5.85
N GLN A 118 -14.70 -8.11 6.81
CA GLN A 118 -14.47 -7.82 8.22
C GLN A 118 -13.10 -8.29 8.70
N HIS A 119 -12.62 -9.45 8.25
CA HIS A 119 -11.31 -9.95 8.64
C HIS A 119 -10.16 -9.01 8.23
N CYS A 120 -10.28 -8.27 7.13
CA CYS A 120 -9.28 -7.29 6.73
C CYS A 120 -9.22 -6.11 7.71
N LEU A 121 -10.39 -5.68 8.21
CA LEU A 121 -10.49 -4.63 9.23
C LEU A 121 -9.95 -5.13 10.58
N ASP A 122 -10.33 -6.34 10.99
CA ASP A 122 -9.91 -6.93 12.27
C ASP A 122 -8.37 -7.07 12.32
N TYR A 123 -7.75 -7.62 11.27
CA TYR A 123 -6.28 -7.72 11.21
C TYR A 123 -5.60 -6.35 11.18
N TYR A 124 -6.22 -5.35 10.55
CA TYR A 124 -5.67 -4.00 10.59
C TYR A 124 -5.79 -3.40 12.00
N GLU A 125 -6.95 -3.48 12.66
CA GLU A 125 -7.17 -2.97 14.02
C GLU A 125 -6.28 -3.65 15.07
N ASP A 126 -6.08 -4.97 14.95
CA ASP A 126 -5.27 -5.74 15.90
C ASP A 126 -3.76 -5.43 15.79
N ASN A 127 -3.30 -4.91 14.65
CA ASN A 127 -1.87 -4.73 14.35
C ASN A 127 -1.47 -3.27 14.09
N CYS A 128 -2.41 -2.39 13.78
CA CYS A 128 -2.21 -0.98 13.51
C CYS A 128 -3.15 -0.14 14.40
N ASP A 129 -2.71 1.04 14.84
CA ASP A 129 -3.55 1.97 15.61
C ASP A 129 -4.56 2.68 14.67
N MET A 130 -5.71 2.03 14.41
CA MET A 130 -6.74 2.54 13.50
C MET A 130 -7.28 3.91 13.92
N GLN A 131 -7.14 4.91 13.05
CA GLN A 131 -7.68 6.27 13.28
C GLN A 131 -8.78 6.63 12.28
N ASN A 132 -8.41 6.89 11.02
CA ASN A 132 -9.32 7.34 9.97
C ASN A 132 -9.07 6.58 8.65
N PRO A 133 -10.08 6.37 7.80
CA PRO A 133 -9.89 5.80 6.48
C PRO A 133 -9.13 6.76 5.56
N ALA A 134 -8.14 6.24 4.85
CA ALA A 134 -7.44 6.92 3.76
C ALA A 134 -8.27 6.94 2.46
N TYR A 135 -9.33 6.12 2.39
CA TYR A 135 -10.24 6.05 1.25
C TYR A 135 -11.68 6.34 1.65
N ASP A 136 -12.32 7.22 0.88
CA ASP A 136 -13.76 7.38 0.83
C ASP A 136 -14.24 7.44 -0.63
N GLU A 137 -15.41 6.87 -0.92
CA GLU A 137 -15.92 6.76 -2.30
C GLU A 137 -16.19 8.13 -2.94
N GLU A 138 -16.62 9.12 -2.15
CA GLU A 138 -17.02 10.44 -2.67
C GLU A 138 -15.81 11.23 -3.18
N SER A 139 -14.72 11.23 -2.42
CA SER A 139 -13.49 11.96 -2.75
C SER A 139 -12.58 11.14 -3.68
N CYS A 140 -12.39 9.85 -3.39
CA CYS A 140 -11.40 9.03 -4.08
C CYS A 140 -11.96 8.32 -5.33
N GLY A 141 -13.25 7.96 -5.35
CA GLY A 141 -13.88 7.23 -6.45
C GLY A 141 -13.59 7.83 -7.84
N PRO A 142 -13.78 9.15 -8.05
CA PRO A 142 -13.48 9.82 -9.33
C PRO A 142 -12.00 9.81 -9.73
N LEU A 143 -11.09 9.67 -8.76
CA LEU A 143 -9.64 9.68 -8.98
C LEU A 143 -9.12 8.31 -9.42
N ILE A 144 -9.78 7.24 -8.95
CA ILE A 144 -9.37 5.85 -9.20
C ILE A 144 -10.15 5.17 -10.34
N SER A 145 -11.24 5.77 -10.84
CA SER A 145 -12.13 5.15 -11.83
C SER A 145 -11.52 4.92 -13.22
N ASN A 146 -10.28 5.38 -13.46
CA ASN A 146 -9.56 5.25 -14.73
C ASN A 146 -8.36 4.28 -14.66
N LEU A 147 -8.23 3.53 -13.56
CA LEU A 147 -7.21 2.50 -13.34
C LEU A 147 -7.75 1.12 -13.74
#